data_AF-A0A9Q0CBB5-F1
#
_entry.id   AF-A0A9Q0CBB5-F1
#
_cell.length_a   1.000
_cell.length_b   1.000
_cell.length_c   1.000
_cell.angle_alpha   90.00
_cell.angle_beta   90.00
_cell.angle_gamma   90.00
#
_symmetry.space_group_name_H-M   'P 1'
#
loop_
_entity.id
_entity.type
_entity.pdbx_description
1 polymer ?
#
loop_
_entity_poly.entity_id
_entity_poly.type
_entity_poly.pdbx_seq_one_letter_code
_entity_poly.pdbx_strand_id
1 'polypeptide(L)'
;MDNSKVRSQGFEENTMALLDSSGIKDSRDIHDDRIAFLEAVRSSYLECDSNRPPSWNMYDATFKMLRGSKSLESVIASFQLLTELNKKFPRTYLLNEAESPDIFVNNEAWSPFVLGTEGIHVEGQGSKITTDLLDPAGFASLVDGIAQDFNRTGFELGIEPLQNMLLFQYLIEVLEADFITRQILYKESLNWILFRESMLNMLLGSRKIHHKNLVKTCMAIILRRSHHQILEEDCKMSTDEFNVPLATALTEVKRRMHIAMKKFLTLIMDLDLVRRQADSLGATSRIDGTRSSALEIILDELTYNIHDLSPFLMAFSEPKWKLEVILQYLSKYCMKASVRTRRANIPNEITVDYVLSNFSTTVNAKTIAKKISSGIFQILLAHLFQACLSIQEDNCTDKSTKKIGSTLAEISKKFVFAIQNFRKTEEGLEIVPFVKEALFTATLFAGKIENDDMQIQ
;
A
#
# COMPACT_ATOMS: atom_id res chain seq x y z
N MET A 1 -21.86 41.68 -4.72
CA MET A 1 -21.30 40.35 -4.43
C MET A 1 -22.17 39.19 -4.96
N ASP A 2 -23.27 39.44 -5.70
CA ASP A 2 -24.17 38.37 -6.20
C ASP A 2 -23.84 37.78 -7.58
N ASN A 3 -22.94 38.38 -8.36
CA ASN A 3 -22.68 37.93 -9.74
C ASN A 3 -21.82 36.66 -9.88
N SER A 4 -21.09 36.23 -8.84
CA SER A 4 -20.24 35.03 -8.91
C SER A 4 -21.04 33.73 -8.73
N LYS A 5 -22.04 33.71 -7.85
CA LYS A 5 -22.92 32.54 -7.64
C LYS A 5 -23.74 32.22 -8.88
N VAL A 6 -24.36 33.23 -9.49
CA VAL A 6 -25.19 33.09 -10.71
C VAL A 6 -24.35 32.62 -11.90
N ARG A 7 -23.12 33.14 -12.07
CA ARG A 7 -22.18 32.65 -13.10
C ARG A 7 -21.73 31.22 -12.85
N SER A 8 -21.48 30.83 -11.60
CA SER A 8 -21.07 29.45 -11.27
C SER A 8 -22.18 28.43 -11.53
N GLN A 9 -23.44 28.82 -11.29
CA GLN A 9 -24.58 27.95 -11.54
C GLN A 9 -24.85 27.79 -13.04
N GLY A 10 -24.80 28.87 -13.83
CA GLY A 10 -24.94 28.78 -15.29
C GLY A 10 -23.80 27.99 -15.96
N PHE A 11 -22.57 28.10 -15.45
CA PHE A 11 -21.47 27.26 -15.92
C PHE A 11 -21.70 25.78 -15.61
N GLU A 12 -22.15 25.46 -14.40
CA GLU A 12 -22.45 24.07 -14.01
C GLU A 12 -23.53 23.47 -14.90
N GLU A 13 -24.64 24.19 -15.09
CA GLU A 13 -25.74 23.76 -15.95
C GLU A 13 -25.27 23.55 -17.40
N ASN A 14 -24.51 24.48 -17.97
CA ASN A 14 -23.97 24.36 -19.34
C ASN A 14 -22.99 23.20 -19.48
N THR A 15 -22.14 22.98 -18.48
CA THR A 15 -21.15 21.89 -18.52
C THR A 15 -21.85 20.54 -18.38
N MET A 16 -22.79 20.41 -17.44
CA MET A 16 -23.57 19.18 -17.27
C MET A 16 -24.47 18.89 -18.48
N ALA A 17 -24.93 19.92 -19.20
CA ALA A 17 -25.72 19.76 -20.42
C ALA A 17 -24.96 19.05 -21.55
N LEU A 18 -23.63 19.09 -21.57
CA LEU A 18 -22.82 18.29 -22.51
C LEU A 18 -23.07 16.79 -22.35
N LEU A 19 -23.50 16.34 -21.16
CA LEU A 19 -23.77 14.93 -20.91
C LEU A 19 -25.21 14.51 -21.23
N ASP A 20 -26.07 15.47 -21.58
CA ASP A 20 -27.44 15.20 -21.99
C ASP A 20 -27.46 14.66 -23.42
N SER A 21 -27.51 13.34 -23.53
CA SER A 21 -27.57 12.62 -24.80
C SER A 21 -28.99 12.50 -25.36
N SER A 22 -29.97 13.22 -24.81
CA SER A 22 -31.35 13.16 -25.30
C SER A 22 -31.45 13.64 -26.77
N GLY A 23 -31.62 12.68 -27.69
CA GLY A 23 -31.74 12.94 -29.13
C GLY A 23 -30.49 12.61 -29.96
N ILE A 24 -29.36 12.27 -29.33
CA ILE A 24 -28.12 11.88 -30.02
C ILE A 24 -28.22 10.40 -30.45
N LYS A 25 -27.93 10.12 -31.74
CA LYS A 25 -27.98 8.76 -32.31
C LYS A 25 -26.59 8.17 -32.59
N ASP A 26 -25.55 8.99 -32.72
CA ASP A 26 -24.19 8.51 -33.00
C ASP A 26 -23.39 8.32 -31.70
N SER A 27 -22.69 7.20 -31.62
CA SER A 27 -21.73 6.89 -30.55
C SER A 27 -20.52 7.83 -30.50
N ARG A 28 -20.16 8.48 -31.61
CA ARG A 28 -19.03 9.42 -31.68
C ARG A 28 -19.34 10.74 -31.01
N ASP A 29 -20.51 11.31 -31.29
CA ASP A 29 -20.97 12.56 -30.68
C ASP A 29 -20.99 12.44 -29.14
N ILE A 30 -21.46 11.29 -28.62
CA ILE A 30 -21.46 11.00 -27.17
C ILE A 30 -20.04 10.93 -26.59
N HIS A 31 -19.06 10.44 -27.35
CA HIS A 31 -17.66 10.38 -26.91
C HIS A 31 -17.05 11.77 -26.86
N ASP A 32 -17.21 12.54 -27.94
CA ASP A 32 -16.67 13.90 -28.06
C ASP A 32 -17.26 14.82 -26.98
N ASP A 33 -18.56 14.72 -26.72
CA ASP A 33 -19.24 15.45 -25.64
C ASP A 33 -18.69 15.13 -24.25
N ARG A 34 -18.35 13.87 -23.98
CA ARG A 34 -17.73 13.47 -22.71
C ARG A 34 -16.33 14.02 -22.55
N ILE A 35 -15.54 14.03 -23.63
CA ILE A 35 -14.20 14.63 -23.61
C ILE A 35 -14.30 16.15 -23.41
N ALA A 36 -15.23 16.81 -24.12
CA ALA A 36 -15.50 18.24 -23.95
C ALA A 36 -15.93 18.59 -22.53
N PHE A 37 -16.76 17.75 -21.90
CA PHE A 37 -17.12 17.88 -20.49
C PHE A 37 -15.89 17.83 -19.58
N LEU A 38 -15.04 16.80 -19.74
CA LEU A 38 -13.84 16.63 -18.90
C LEU A 38 -12.88 17.82 -19.04
N GLU A 39 -12.68 18.31 -20.26
CA GLU A 39 -11.82 19.46 -20.53
C GLU A 39 -12.41 20.76 -19.96
N ALA A 40 -13.73 20.98 -20.08
CA ALA A 40 -14.39 22.14 -19.50
C ALA A 40 -14.24 22.19 -17.96
N VAL A 41 -14.36 21.03 -17.29
CA VAL A 41 -14.10 20.91 -15.85
C VAL A 41 -12.62 21.17 -15.55
N ARG A 42 -11.70 20.59 -16.34
CA ARG A 42 -10.26 20.81 -16.18
C ARG A 42 -9.89 22.30 -16.25
N SER A 43 -10.23 22.98 -17.34
CA SER A 43 -9.86 24.38 -17.54
C SER A 43 -10.46 25.31 -16.49
N SER A 44 -11.69 25.03 -16.04
CA SER A 44 -12.40 25.91 -15.11
C SER A 44 -11.93 25.76 -13.66
N TYR A 45 -11.48 24.58 -13.26
CA TYR A 45 -11.17 24.30 -11.86
C TYR A 45 -9.70 24.05 -11.58
N LEU A 46 -8.91 23.62 -12.57
CA LEU A 46 -7.47 23.38 -12.40
C LEU A 46 -6.64 24.53 -12.98
N GLU A 47 -6.94 24.98 -14.20
CA GLU A 47 -6.16 26.02 -14.90
C GLU A 47 -6.56 27.44 -14.49
N CYS A 48 -7.83 27.68 -14.19
CA CYS A 48 -8.27 28.93 -13.60
C CYS A 48 -7.97 28.98 -12.09
N ASP A 49 -7.74 30.18 -11.55
CA ASP A 49 -7.61 30.47 -10.11
C ASP A 49 -8.95 30.33 -9.36
N SER A 50 -9.72 29.28 -9.66
CA SER A 50 -10.89 28.92 -8.87
C SER A 50 -10.43 28.41 -7.51
N ASN A 51 -10.84 29.11 -6.46
CA ASN A 51 -10.68 28.67 -5.07
C ASN A 51 -11.80 27.71 -4.64
N ARG A 52 -12.75 27.39 -5.53
CA ARG A 52 -13.89 26.53 -5.22
C ARG A 52 -13.76 25.20 -5.98
N PRO A 53 -14.01 24.05 -5.34
CA PRO A 53 -14.05 22.76 -6.04
C PRO A 53 -15.23 22.68 -7.03
N PRO A 54 -15.16 21.76 -8.00
CA PRO A 54 -16.32 21.34 -8.80
C PRO A 54 -17.50 20.92 -7.95
N SER A 55 -18.69 20.95 -8.55
CA SER A 55 -19.89 20.46 -7.87
C SER A 55 -19.87 18.94 -7.71
N TRP A 56 -20.69 18.43 -6.79
CA TRP A 56 -20.86 16.99 -6.59
C TRP A 56 -21.29 16.27 -7.87
N ASN A 57 -22.14 16.89 -8.68
CA ASN A 57 -22.62 16.32 -9.94
C ASN A 57 -21.48 16.16 -10.95
N MET A 58 -20.56 17.14 -11.02
CA MET A 58 -19.40 17.08 -11.90
C MET A 58 -18.42 15.98 -11.48
N TYR A 59 -18.15 15.87 -10.18
CA TYR A 59 -17.32 14.78 -9.65
C TYR A 59 -17.96 13.41 -9.91
N ASP A 60 -19.25 13.25 -9.62
CA ASP A 60 -20.01 12.01 -9.82
C ASP A 60 -20.04 11.61 -11.30
N ALA A 61 -20.26 12.56 -12.22
CA ALA A 61 -20.19 12.31 -13.65
C ALA A 61 -18.78 11.86 -14.10
N THR A 62 -17.73 12.55 -13.64
CA THR A 62 -16.34 12.18 -13.93
C THR A 62 -16.00 10.79 -13.40
N PHE A 63 -16.44 10.47 -12.18
CA PHE A 63 -16.23 9.16 -11.57
C PHE A 63 -16.99 8.05 -12.30
N LYS A 64 -18.20 8.30 -12.79
CA LYS A 64 -18.94 7.35 -13.64
C LYS A 64 -18.24 7.07 -14.95
N MET A 65 -17.65 8.09 -15.58
CA MET A 65 -16.85 7.89 -16.78
C MET A 65 -15.63 7.01 -16.50
N LEU A 66 -14.96 7.24 -15.37
CA LEU A 66 -13.88 6.35 -14.91
C LEU A 66 -14.39 4.93 -14.63
N ARG A 67 -15.62 4.71 -14.16
CA ARG A 67 -16.15 3.37 -13.82
C ARG A 67 -16.85 2.61 -14.95
N GLY A 68 -17.41 3.30 -15.95
CA GLY A 68 -18.26 2.66 -16.96
C GLY A 68 -18.07 3.14 -18.41
N SER A 69 -17.05 3.94 -18.72
CA SER A 69 -16.83 4.35 -20.12
C SER A 69 -16.33 3.19 -20.99
N LYS A 70 -16.82 3.15 -22.23
CA LYS A 70 -16.35 2.25 -23.30
C LYS A 70 -15.18 2.82 -24.09
N SER A 71 -14.75 4.03 -23.77
CA SER A 71 -13.63 4.70 -24.42
C SER A 71 -12.44 4.81 -23.48
N LEU A 72 -11.29 4.32 -23.93
CA LEU A 72 -10.05 4.38 -23.19
C LEU A 72 -9.62 5.83 -22.91
N GLU A 73 -9.81 6.72 -23.87
CA GLU A 73 -9.48 8.13 -23.73
C GLU A 73 -10.29 8.77 -22.61
N SER A 74 -11.61 8.54 -22.56
CA SER A 74 -12.43 9.06 -21.46
C SER A 74 -12.01 8.46 -20.11
N VAL A 75 -11.66 7.17 -20.05
CA VAL A 75 -11.19 6.52 -18.82
C VAL A 75 -9.91 7.18 -18.30
N ILE A 76 -8.92 7.38 -19.18
CA ILE A 76 -7.63 8.01 -18.82
C ILE A 76 -7.83 9.47 -18.42
N ALA A 77 -8.58 10.24 -19.21
CA ALA A 77 -8.86 11.65 -18.92
C ALA A 77 -9.62 11.80 -17.59
N SER A 78 -10.61 10.94 -17.31
CA SER A 78 -11.34 10.94 -16.04
C SER A 78 -10.42 10.63 -14.86
N PHE A 79 -9.55 9.62 -15.00
CA PHE A 79 -8.56 9.27 -13.98
C PHE A 79 -7.63 10.45 -13.67
N GLN A 80 -7.06 11.07 -14.71
CA GLN A 80 -6.16 12.21 -14.56
C GLN A 80 -6.84 13.40 -13.89
N LEU A 81 -8.04 13.76 -14.36
CA LEU A 81 -8.81 14.87 -13.82
C LEU A 81 -9.15 14.65 -12.33
N LEU A 82 -9.60 13.45 -11.96
CA LEU A 82 -9.92 13.14 -10.56
C LEU A 82 -8.69 13.19 -9.65
N THR A 83 -7.55 12.66 -10.10
CA THR A 83 -6.28 12.73 -9.35
C THR A 83 -5.81 14.18 -9.18
N GLU A 84 -5.89 15.01 -10.22
CA GLU A 84 -5.50 16.43 -10.15
C GLU A 84 -6.44 17.23 -9.24
N LEU A 85 -7.75 17.01 -9.34
CA LEU A 85 -8.74 17.64 -8.47
C LEU A 85 -8.56 17.23 -7.00
N ASN A 86 -8.26 15.96 -6.71
CA ASN A 86 -8.03 15.50 -5.35
C ASN A 86 -6.78 16.15 -4.72
N LYS A 87 -5.77 16.49 -5.53
CA LYS A 87 -4.58 17.22 -5.07
C LYS A 87 -4.87 18.70 -4.80
N LYS A 88 -5.64 19.36 -5.68
CA LYS A 88 -5.98 20.79 -5.52
C LYS A 88 -7.01 21.04 -4.41
N PHE A 89 -7.96 20.13 -4.25
CA PHE A 89 -9.07 20.23 -3.31
C PHE A 89 -9.12 18.99 -2.39
N PRO A 90 -8.12 18.79 -1.51
CA PRO A 90 -8.11 17.64 -0.61
C PRO A 90 -9.25 17.72 0.40
N ARG A 91 -9.88 16.58 0.67
CA ARG A 91 -10.95 16.48 1.68
C ARG A 91 -10.46 16.75 3.10
N THR A 92 -9.22 16.36 3.39
CA THR A 92 -8.57 16.49 4.68
C THR A 92 -7.26 17.23 4.54
N TYR A 93 -7.07 18.29 5.32
CA TYR A 93 -5.83 19.06 5.35
C TYR A 93 -5.56 19.62 6.75
N LEU A 94 -4.33 20.05 6.99
CA LEU A 94 -3.91 20.63 8.27
C LEU A 94 -4.19 22.14 8.29
N LEU A 95 -4.73 22.62 9.40
CA LEU A 95 -4.86 24.03 9.74
C LEU A 95 -3.64 24.43 10.58
N ASN A 96 -3.05 25.59 10.28
CA ASN A 96 -1.98 26.23 11.07
C ASN A 96 -0.80 25.29 11.39
N GLU A 97 0.01 24.99 10.38
CA GLU A 97 1.16 24.08 10.46
C GLU A 97 2.24 24.47 11.51
N ALA A 98 2.21 25.68 12.08
CA ALA A 98 3.33 26.25 12.83
C ALA A 98 3.22 26.23 14.37
N GLU A 99 2.03 26.26 14.97
CA GLU A 99 1.90 26.50 16.43
C GLU A 99 0.92 25.57 17.17
N SER A 100 -0.10 25.05 16.48
CA SER A 100 -1.03 24.02 16.99
C SER A 100 -1.78 23.41 15.82
N PRO A 101 -1.22 22.38 15.15
CA PRO A 101 -1.82 21.85 13.96
C PRO A 101 -3.15 21.19 14.31
N ASP A 102 -4.21 21.57 13.60
CA ASP A 102 -5.54 20.97 13.70
C ASP A 102 -5.91 20.36 12.34
N ILE A 103 -6.83 19.39 12.31
CA ILE A 103 -7.28 18.79 11.05
C ILE A 103 -8.63 19.37 10.67
N PHE A 104 -8.68 19.95 9.47
CA PHE A 104 -9.95 20.23 8.85
C PHE A 104 -10.38 19.03 8.01
N VAL A 105 -11.56 18.49 8.31
CA VAL A 105 -12.23 17.49 7.48
C VAL A 105 -13.44 18.15 6.84
N ASN A 106 -13.38 18.36 5.52
CA ASN A 106 -14.53 18.87 4.79
C ASN A 106 -15.57 17.75 4.62
N ASN A 107 -16.57 17.72 5.51
CA ASN A 107 -17.66 16.74 5.45
C ASN A 107 -18.58 16.93 4.24
N GLU A 108 -18.59 18.13 3.66
CA GLU A 108 -19.36 18.46 2.45
C GLU A 108 -18.56 18.23 1.16
N ALA A 109 -17.29 17.84 1.24
CA ALA A 109 -16.51 17.48 0.07
C ALA A 109 -16.98 16.14 -0.51
N TRP A 110 -16.99 16.05 -1.84
CA TRP A 110 -17.30 14.82 -2.56
C TRP A 110 -16.32 13.70 -2.17
N SER A 111 -16.82 12.46 -2.12
CA SER A 111 -16.01 11.27 -1.85
C SER A 111 -16.37 10.14 -2.81
N PRO A 112 -15.38 9.38 -3.32
CA PRO A 112 -15.67 8.22 -4.18
C PRO A 112 -16.27 7.03 -3.40
N PHE A 113 -16.29 7.10 -2.06
CA PHE A 113 -16.76 6.02 -1.21
C PHE A 113 -18.06 6.33 -0.49
N VAL A 114 -18.87 5.30 -0.27
CA VAL A 114 -20.01 5.33 0.67
C VAL A 114 -19.57 4.65 1.96
N LEU A 115 -19.02 5.43 2.91
CA LEU A 115 -18.53 4.96 4.21
C LEU A 115 -19.36 5.54 5.35
N GLY A 116 -19.67 4.74 6.36
CA GLY A 116 -20.46 5.17 7.52
C GLY A 116 -21.50 4.13 7.93
N THR A 117 -22.12 4.35 9.10
CA THR A 117 -23.06 3.40 9.72
C THR A 117 -24.16 3.03 8.75
N GLU A 118 -24.27 1.73 8.48
CA GLU A 118 -25.40 1.13 7.78
C GLU A 118 -26.71 1.66 8.42
N GLY A 119 -27.38 2.61 7.75
CA GLY A 119 -28.73 3.05 8.12
C GLY A 119 -28.93 4.44 8.76
N ILE A 120 -28.22 5.50 8.34
CA ILE A 120 -28.76 6.87 8.48
C ILE A 120 -28.96 7.46 7.09
N HIS A 121 -30.17 7.23 6.59
CA HIS A 121 -30.80 8.07 5.58
C HIS A 121 -30.76 9.52 6.07
N VAL A 122 -29.93 10.36 5.46
CA VAL A 122 -30.24 11.79 5.41
C VAL A 122 -31.32 11.95 4.35
N GLU A 123 -32.57 11.72 4.75
CA GLU A 123 -33.71 12.30 4.04
C GLU A 123 -33.65 13.81 4.26
N GLY A 124 -32.91 14.47 3.39
CA GLY A 124 -32.73 15.92 3.39
C GLY A 124 -32.46 16.38 1.96
N GLN A 125 -33.53 16.64 1.22
CA GLN A 125 -33.59 17.24 -0.11
C GLN A 125 -33.00 16.43 -1.28
N GLY A 126 -33.86 15.62 -1.91
CA GLY A 126 -33.95 15.56 -3.38
C GLY A 126 -32.86 14.88 -4.19
N SER A 127 -31.81 14.30 -3.59
CA SER A 127 -30.79 13.55 -4.34
C SER A 127 -31.09 12.06 -4.32
N LYS A 128 -31.47 11.50 -5.47
CA LYS A 128 -31.45 10.04 -5.69
C LYS A 128 -30.04 9.55 -5.37
N ILE A 129 -29.92 8.68 -4.36
CA ILE A 129 -28.69 7.94 -4.04
C ILE A 129 -28.09 7.45 -5.35
N THR A 130 -26.93 7.98 -5.72
CA THR A 130 -26.23 7.56 -6.93
C THR A 130 -25.74 6.15 -6.67
N THR A 131 -26.26 5.19 -7.43
CA THR A 131 -25.89 3.76 -7.41
C THR A 131 -24.43 3.49 -7.77
N ASP A 132 -23.66 4.56 -8.00
CA ASP A 132 -22.42 4.54 -8.76
C ASP A 132 -21.19 4.90 -7.90
N LEU A 133 -21.38 5.31 -6.63
CA LEU A 133 -20.30 5.44 -5.66
C LEU A 133 -19.84 4.05 -5.17
N LEU A 134 -18.62 3.96 -4.64
CA LEU A 134 -18.04 2.69 -4.23
C LEU A 134 -18.35 2.38 -2.76
N ASP A 135 -19.20 1.38 -2.54
CA ASP A 135 -19.40 0.82 -1.20
C ASP A 135 -18.31 -0.21 -0.85
N PRO A 136 -18.20 -0.65 0.42
CA PRO A 136 -17.15 -1.58 0.82
C PRO A 136 -17.18 -2.93 0.08
N ALA A 137 -18.36 -3.43 -0.30
CA ALA A 137 -18.48 -4.66 -1.10
C ALA A 137 -17.99 -4.45 -2.53
N GLY A 138 -18.31 -3.30 -3.13
CA GLY A 138 -17.82 -2.88 -4.43
C GLY A 138 -16.29 -2.75 -4.46
N PHE A 139 -15.69 -2.21 -3.39
CA PHE A 139 -14.23 -2.17 -3.27
C PHE A 139 -13.61 -3.57 -3.23
N ALA A 140 -14.15 -4.48 -2.41
CA ALA A 140 -13.66 -5.85 -2.37
C ALA A 140 -13.79 -6.56 -3.73
N SER A 141 -14.93 -6.38 -4.40
CA SER A 141 -15.19 -6.92 -5.75
C SER A 141 -14.23 -6.37 -6.80
N LEU A 142 -13.85 -5.09 -6.70
CA LEU A 142 -12.83 -4.49 -7.56
C LEU A 142 -11.48 -5.17 -7.37
N VAL A 143 -11.05 -5.41 -6.14
CA VAL A 143 -9.77 -6.10 -5.86
C VAL A 143 -9.80 -7.53 -6.38
N ASP A 144 -10.90 -8.25 -6.19
CA ASP A 144 -11.06 -9.62 -6.71
C ASP A 144 -11.09 -9.65 -8.25
N GLY A 145 -11.74 -8.67 -8.90
CA GLY A 145 -11.74 -8.52 -10.35
C GLY A 145 -10.34 -8.30 -10.91
N ILE A 146 -9.56 -7.39 -10.30
CA ILE A 146 -8.16 -7.17 -10.67
C ILE A 146 -7.34 -8.46 -10.49
N ALA A 147 -7.57 -9.21 -9.42
CA ALA A 147 -6.90 -10.48 -9.20
C ALA A 147 -7.26 -11.53 -10.25
N GLN A 148 -8.45 -11.50 -10.85
CA GLN A 148 -8.82 -12.40 -11.94
C GLN A 148 -8.14 -12.00 -13.25
N ASP A 149 -8.16 -10.70 -13.58
CA ASP A 149 -7.67 -10.21 -14.87
C ASP A 149 -6.15 -10.05 -14.97
N PHE A 150 -5.42 -10.05 -13.85
CA PHE A 150 -3.97 -9.80 -13.85
C PHE A 150 -3.16 -10.75 -14.77
N ASN A 151 -3.66 -11.98 -14.99
CA ASN A 151 -3.00 -13.01 -15.81
C ASN A 151 -3.31 -12.91 -17.31
N ARG A 152 -4.24 -12.04 -17.72
CA ARG A 152 -4.63 -11.92 -19.13
C ARG A 152 -3.52 -11.18 -19.90
N THR A 153 -3.26 -11.66 -21.12
CA THR A 153 -2.23 -11.07 -22.00
C THR A 153 -2.75 -9.80 -22.67
N GLY A 154 -1.83 -8.95 -23.15
CA GLY A 154 -2.13 -7.57 -23.58
C GLY A 154 -3.24 -7.41 -24.63
N PHE A 155 -3.45 -8.40 -25.51
CA PHE A 155 -4.47 -8.36 -26.55
C PHE A 155 -5.83 -8.96 -26.11
N GLU A 156 -5.86 -9.66 -24.98
CA GLU A 156 -7.09 -10.24 -24.38
C GLU A 156 -7.73 -9.30 -23.36
N LEU A 157 -6.99 -8.26 -22.95
CA LEU A 157 -7.43 -7.25 -21.99
C LEU A 157 -8.31 -6.24 -22.72
N GLY A 158 -9.62 -6.33 -22.49
CA GLY A 158 -10.54 -5.25 -22.82
C GLY A 158 -10.25 -3.97 -22.02
N ILE A 159 -11.06 -2.93 -22.22
CA ILE A 159 -10.92 -1.65 -21.51
C ILE A 159 -11.22 -1.82 -20.01
N GLU A 160 -12.14 -2.71 -19.64
CA GLU A 160 -12.59 -2.92 -18.26
C GLU A 160 -11.48 -3.33 -17.27
N PRO A 161 -10.60 -4.32 -17.57
CA PRO A 161 -9.45 -4.60 -16.71
C PRO A 161 -8.55 -3.39 -16.45
N LEU A 162 -8.26 -2.60 -17.48
CA LEU A 162 -7.42 -1.42 -17.38
C LEU A 162 -8.09 -0.33 -16.54
N GLN A 163 -9.39 -0.16 -16.77
CA GLN A 163 -10.26 0.74 -16.03
C GLN A 163 -10.28 0.39 -14.53
N ASN A 164 -10.44 -0.89 -14.19
CA ASN A 164 -10.39 -1.36 -12.81
C ASN A 164 -9.02 -1.06 -12.15
N MET A 165 -7.92 -1.24 -12.88
CA MET A 165 -6.58 -0.91 -12.39
C MET A 165 -6.39 0.58 -12.11
N LEU A 166 -6.90 1.46 -12.99
CA LEU A 166 -6.82 2.92 -12.81
C LEU A 166 -7.76 3.40 -11.69
N LEU A 167 -8.97 2.84 -11.63
CA LEU A 167 -9.92 3.10 -10.56
C LEU A 167 -9.30 2.74 -9.20
N PHE A 168 -8.71 1.55 -9.07
CA PHE A 168 -8.04 1.14 -7.85
C PHE A 168 -6.90 2.10 -7.48
N GLN A 169 -6.06 2.49 -8.43
CA GLN A 169 -4.98 3.46 -8.18
C GLN A 169 -5.51 4.77 -7.60
N TYR A 170 -6.55 5.35 -8.22
CA TYR A 170 -7.18 6.58 -7.73
C TYR A 170 -7.74 6.43 -6.31
N LEU A 171 -8.43 5.31 -6.03
CA LEU A 171 -8.99 5.04 -4.72
C LEU A 171 -7.91 4.93 -3.63
N ILE A 172 -6.76 4.32 -3.94
CA ILE A 172 -5.64 4.23 -3.00
C ILE A 172 -5.03 5.63 -2.75
N GLU A 173 -4.93 6.50 -3.76
CA GLU A 173 -4.47 7.88 -3.56
C GLU A 173 -5.40 8.66 -2.60
N VAL A 174 -6.72 8.49 -2.72
CA VAL A 174 -7.70 9.12 -1.82
C VAL A 174 -7.56 8.59 -0.38
N LEU A 175 -7.45 7.26 -0.22
CA LEU A 175 -7.26 6.64 1.10
C LEU A 175 -5.94 7.06 1.76
N GLU A 176 -4.87 7.14 0.98
CA GLU A 176 -3.55 7.57 1.45
C GLU A 176 -3.56 9.02 1.92
N ALA A 177 -4.14 9.94 1.13
CA ALA A 177 -4.20 11.34 1.48
C ALA A 177 -4.91 11.56 2.82
N ASP A 178 -6.07 10.95 3.03
CA ASP A 178 -6.78 11.00 4.32
C ASP A 178 -5.96 10.38 5.46
N PHE A 179 -5.31 9.24 5.21
CA PHE A 179 -4.52 8.54 6.22
C PHE A 179 -3.29 9.33 6.67
N ILE A 180 -2.51 9.89 5.73
CA ILE A 180 -1.26 10.62 6.03
C ILE A 180 -1.56 11.89 6.82
N THR A 181 -2.57 12.67 6.41
CA THR A 181 -2.96 13.89 7.13
C THR A 181 -3.31 13.59 8.58
N ARG A 182 -4.09 12.53 8.83
CA ARG A 182 -4.44 12.09 10.19
C ARG A 182 -3.24 11.55 10.96
N GLN A 183 -2.31 10.90 10.27
CA GLN A 183 -1.10 10.36 10.89
C GLN A 183 -0.19 11.45 11.46
N ILE A 184 -0.08 12.59 10.77
CA ILE A 184 0.73 13.72 11.22
C ILE A 184 0.25 14.18 12.61
N LEU A 185 -1.05 14.47 12.77
CA LEU A 185 -1.61 14.89 14.06
C LEU A 185 -1.62 13.80 15.12
N TYR A 186 -1.81 12.54 14.73
CA TYR A 186 -1.79 11.45 15.69
C TYR A 186 -0.42 11.31 16.37
N LYS A 187 0.69 11.59 15.66
CA LYS A 187 2.03 11.51 16.25
C LYS A 187 2.21 12.50 17.41
N GLU A 188 1.47 13.61 17.41
CA GLU A 188 1.52 14.64 18.45
C GLU A 188 0.46 14.42 19.53
N SER A 189 -0.78 14.11 19.14
CA SER A 189 -1.93 14.02 20.04
C SER A 189 -2.15 12.64 20.66
N LEU A 190 -1.66 11.57 20.00
CA LEU A 190 -1.99 10.17 20.29
C LEU A 190 -3.51 9.89 20.30
N ASN A 191 -4.31 10.73 19.64
CA ASN A 191 -5.76 10.63 19.64
C ASN A 191 -6.24 9.58 18.62
N TRP A 192 -6.62 8.39 19.10
CA TRP A 192 -7.13 7.30 18.27
C TRP A 192 -8.36 7.67 17.44
N ILE A 193 -9.18 8.63 17.88
CA ILE A 193 -10.39 9.06 17.17
C ILE A 193 -10.07 9.49 15.73
N LEU A 194 -8.92 10.14 15.53
CA LEU A 194 -8.44 10.56 14.21
C LEU A 194 -8.41 9.40 13.23
N PHE A 195 -7.88 8.24 13.64
CA PHE A 195 -7.80 7.05 12.82
C PHE A 195 -9.06 6.22 12.80
N ARG A 196 -9.83 6.22 13.90
CA ARG A 196 -11.15 5.57 13.94
C ARG A 196 -12.06 6.11 12.82
N GLU A 197 -11.98 7.41 12.57
CA GLU A 197 -12.75 8.13 11.54
C GLU A 197 -12.04 8.22 10.18
N SER A 198 -10.85 7.61 10.04
CA SER A 198 -10.17 7.55 8.75
C SER A 198 -10.97 6.71 7.74
N MET A 199 -10.92 7.10 6.47
CA MET A 199 -11.60 6.39 5.39
C MET A 199 -11.13 4.94 5.30
N LEU A 200 -9.83 4.71 5.50
CA LEU A 200 -9.26 3.38 5.54
C LEU A 200 -9.84 2.52 6.67
N ASN A 201 -9.94 3.04 7.90
CA ASN A 201 -10.49 2.29 9.02
C ASN A 201 -11.98 2.01 8.84
N MET A 202 -12.75 2.98 8.34
CA MET A 202 -14.18 2.79 8.05
C MET A 202 -14.41 1.74 6.95
N LEU A 203 -13.59 1.75 5.89
CA LEU A 203 -13.65 0.76 4.82
C LEU A 203 -13.37 -0.65 5.38
N LEU A 204 -12.23 -0.84 6.04
CA LEU A 204 -11.78 -2.14 6.56
C LEU A 204 -12.61 -2.64 7.75
N GLY A 205 -13.28 -1.73 8.46
CA GLY A 205 -14.20 -2.06 9.56
C GLY A 205 -15.59 -2.51 9.10
N SER A 206 -15.90 -2.38 7.80
CA SER A 206 -17.19 -2.81 7.26
C SER A 206 -17.33 -4.34 7.29
N ARG A 207 -18.50 -4.82 7.74
CA ARG A 207 -18.86 -6.25 7.71
C ARG A 207 -18.99 -6.81 6.30
N LYS A 208 -19.14 -5.94 5.30
CA LYS A 208 -19.20 -6.31 3.89
C LYS A 208 -17.83 -6.71 3.32
N ILE A 209 -16.73 -6.42 4.03
CA ILE A 209 -15.38 -6.82 3.63
C ILE A 209 -14.93 -8.01 4.47
N HIS A 210 -14.66 -9.14 3.81
CA HIS A 210 -13.98 -10.26 4.45
C HIS A 210 -12.48 -10.00 4.52
N HIS A 211 -12.04 -9.30 5.59
CA HIS A 211 -10.67 -8.77 5.74
C HIS A 211 -9.56 -9.79 5.45
N LYS A 212 -9.69 -11.02 5.95
CA LYS A 212 -8.69 -12.09 5.71
C LYS A 212 -8.56 -12.43 4.23
N ASN A 213 -9.67 -12.44 3.50
CA ASN A 213 -9.64 -12.75 2.06
C ASN A 213 -9.07 -11.57 1.29
N LEU A 214 -9.45 -10.34 1.65
CA LEU A 214 -8.89 -9.13 1.04
C LEU A 214 -7.36 -9.12 1.12
N VAL A 215 -6.78 -9.37 2.31
CA VAL A 215 -5.32 -9.42 2.49
C VAL A 215 -4.68 -10.53 1.64
N LYS A 216 -5.29 -11.73 1.60
CA LYS A 216 -4.83 -12.83 0.74
C LYS A 216 -4.87 -12.46 -0.75
N THR A 217 -5.95 -11.83 -1.21
CA THR A 217 -6.08 -11.38 -2.60
C THR A 217 -5.00 -10.35 -2.93
N CYS A 218 -4.75 -9.37 -2.05
CA CYS A 218 -3.65 -8.42 -2.22
C CYS A 218 -2.28 -9.12 -2.32
N MET A 219 -2.01 -10.10 -1.46
CA MET A 219 -0.78 -10.89 -1.53
C MET A 219 -0.65 -11.64 -2.86
N ALA A 220 -1.72 -12.29 -3.33
CA ALA A 220 -1.72 -13.02 -4.59
C ALA A 220 -1.40 -12.09 -5.78
N ILE A 221 -1.93 -10.87 -5.79
CA ILE A 221 -1.61 -9.87 -6.83
C ILE A 221 -0.12 -9.47 -6.76
N ILE A 222 0.40 -9.22 -5.56
CA ILE A 222 1.81 -8.84 -5.35
C ILE A 222 2.76 -9.95 -5.82
N LEU A 223 2.45 -11.20 -5.47
CA LEU A 223 3.23 -12.38 -5.84
C LEU A 223 3.28 -12.57 -7.37
N ARG A 224 2.17 -12.37 -8.09
CA ARG A 224 2.13 -12.60 -9.54
C ARG A 224 3.09 -11.73 -10.34
N ARG A 225 3.41 -10.52 -9.89
CA ARG A 225 4.41 -9.69 -10.59
C ARG A 225 5.83 -10.27 -10.48
N SER A 226 6.18 -10.86 -9.34
CA SER A 226 7.51 -11.48 -9.19
C SER A 226 7.73 -12.62 -10.18
N HIS A 227 6.69 -13.38 -10.49
CA HIS A 227 6.74 -14.41 -11.55
C HIS A 227 6.85 -13.81 -12.96
N HIS A 228 6.21 -12.66 -13.23
CA HIS A 228 6.31 -11.98 -14.52
C HIS A 228 7.68 -11.31 -14.75
N GLN A 229 8.32 -10.75 -13.73
CA GLN A 229 9.67 -10.18 -13.86
C GLN A 229 10.72 -11.24 -14.21
N ILE A 230 10.54 -12.47 -13.70
CA ILE A 230 11.39 -13.63 -14.04
C ILE A 230 11.16 -14.07 -15.50
N LEU A 231 9.93 -13.98 -16.01
CA LEU A 231 9.58 -14.41 -17.37
C LEU A 231 9.86 -13.35 -18.46
N GLU A 232 9.80 -12.05 -18.13
CA GLU A 232 10.10 -10.97 -19.07
C GLU A 232 11.61 -10.85 -19.42
N GLU A 233 12.51 -11.33 -18.54
CA GLU A 233 13.94 -11.43 -18.87
C GLU A 233 14.21 -12.47 -19.97
N ASP A 234 13.39 -13.53 -20.05
CA ASP A 234 13.51 -14.60 -21.04
C ASP A 234 12.76 -14.32 -22.37
N CYS A 235 11.77 -13.42 -22.38
CA CYS A 235 10.86 -13.21 -23.53
C CYS A 235 11.11 -11.93 -24.36
N LYS A 236 12.34 -11.41 -24.42
CA LYS A 236 12.70 -10.26 -25.26
C LYS A 236 12.67 -10.51 -26.78
N MET A 237 12.20 -11.67 -27.24
CA MET A 237 12.16 -12.04 -28.64
C MET A 237 10.70 -12.22 -29.07
N SER A 238 10.22 -11.30 -29.92
CA SER A 238 8.94 -11.30 -30.67
C SER A 238 7.84 -10.36 -30.18
N THR A 239 7.97 -9.07 -30.49
CA THR A 239 6.82 -8.16 -30.64
C THR A 239 6.96 -7.37 -31.93
N ASP A 240 5.94 -7.44 -32.80
CA ASP A 240 5.82 -6.60 -34.00
C ASP A 240 5.95 -5.11 -33.65
N GLU A 241 6.75 -4.37 -34.43
CA GLU A 241 7.11 -2.96 -34.20
C GLU A 241 5.89 -2.01 -34.06
N PHE A 242 4.73 -2.37 -34.62
CA PHE A 242 3.52 -1.56 -34.57
C PHE A 242 2.76 -1.59 -33.23
N ASN A 243 3.07 -2.53 -32.32
CA ASN A 243 2.32 -2.73 -31.06
C ASN A 243 3.10 -2.30 -29.80
N VAL A 244 4.32 -1.79 -29.97
CA VAL A 244 5.21 -1.42 -28.88
C VAL A 244 4.61 -0.35 -27.95
N PRO A 245 3.96 0.73 -28.44
CA PRO A 245 3.44 1.79 -27.57
C PRO A 245 2.31 1.32 -26.64
N LEU A 246 1.37 0.52 -27.16
CA LEU A 246 0.23 0.01 -26.38
C LEU A 246 0.69 -1.01 -25.34
N ALA A 247 1.58 -1.93 -25.72
CA ALA A 247 2.18 -2.88 -24.80
C ALA A 247 2.95 -2.17 -23.67
N THR A 248 3.70 -1.12 -24.01
CA THR A 248 4.45 -0.30 -23.04
C THR A 248 3.50 0.41 -22.06
N ALA A 249 2.43 1.04 -22.57
CA ALA A 249 1.44 1.71 -21.74
C ALA A 249 0.73 0.75 -20.77
N LEU A 250 0.37 -0.44 -21.23
CA LEU A 250 -0.24 -1.47 -20.39
C LEU A 250 0.71 -1.97 -19.29
N THR A 251 1.98 -2.22 -19.64
CA THR A 251 3.02 -2.61 -18.66
C THR A 251 3.20 -1.53 -17.60
N GLU A 252 3.16 -0.25 -17.99
CA GLU A 252 3.21 0.87 -17.06
C GLU A 252 1.98 0.91 -16.14
N VAL A 253 0.77 0.69 -16.65
CA VAL A 253 -0.43 0.67 -15.80
C VAL A 253 -0.41 -0.52 -14.83
N LYS A 254 -0.01 -1.72 -15.29
CA LYS A 254 0.21 -2.88 -14.40
C LYS A 254 1.27 -2.58 -13.34
N ARG A 255 2.33 -1.82 -13.68
CA ARG A 255 3.35 -1.34 -12.72
C ARG A 255 2.78 -0.40 -11.67
N ARG A 256 2.06 0.63 -12.08
CA ARG A 256 1.45 1.58 -11.14
C ARG A 256 0.40 0.92 -10.26
N MET A 257 -0.41 0.02 -10.81
CA MET A 257 -1.36 -0.76 -10.01
C MET A 257 -0.64 -1.61 -8.96
N HIS A 258 0.45 -2.29 -9.31
CA HIS A 258 1.22 -3.05 -8.32
C HIS A 258 1.79 -2.16 -7.21
N ILE A 259 2.27 -0.96 -7.55
CA ILE A 259 2.72 0.03 -6.56
C ILE A 259 1.56 0.43 -5.64
N ALA A 260 0.38 0.74 -6.20
CA ALA A 260 -0.82 1.05 -5.43
C ALA A 260 -1.24 -0.14 -4.52
N MET A 261 -1.09 -1.38 -4.98
CA MET A 261 -1.40 -2.58 -4.19
C MET A 261 -0.47 -2.73 -2.98
N LYS A 262 0.84 -2.56 -3.18
CA LYS A 262 1.81 -2.56 -2.08
C LYS A 262 1.51 -1.44 -1.09
N LYS A 263 1.23 -0.24 -1.60
CA LYS A 263 0.87 0.93 -0.79
C LYS A 263 -0.38 0.68 0.03
N PHE A 264 -1.42 0.10 -0.56
CA PHE A 264 -2.64 -0.28 0.16
C PHE A 264 -2.33 -1.25 1.30
N LEU A 265 -1.55 -2.30 1.04
CA LEU A 265 -1.16 -3.26 2.06
C LEU A 265 -0.34 -2.62 3.18
N THR A 266 0.58 -1.70 2.84
CA THR A 266 1.33 -0.88 3.80
C THR A 266 0.43 -0.03 4.67
N LEU A 267 -0.56 0.67 4.09
CA LEU A 267 -1.53 1.47 4.83
C LEU A 267 -2.33 0.61 5.82
N ILE A 268 -2.75 -0.59 5.43
CA ILE A 268 -3.43 -1.54 6.34
C ILE A 268 -2.52 -1.90 7.53
N MET A 269 -1.26 -2.22 7.26
CA MET A 269 -0.29 -2.58 8.32
C MET A 269 0.05 -1.38 9.22
N ASP A 270 0.15 -0.18 8.68
CA ASP A 270 0.35 1.04 9.48
C ASP A 270 -0.88 1.34 10.35
N LEU A 271 -2.10 1.13 9.84
CA LEU A 271 -3.31 1.19 10.65
C LEU A 271 -3.28 0.18 11.81
N ASP A 272 -2.84 -1.06 11.55
CA ASP A 272 -2.69 -2.09 12.59
C ASP A 272 -1.67 -1.70 13.65
N LEU A 273 -0.58 -1.04 13.26
CA LEU A 273 0.43 -0.54 14.19
C LEU A 273 -0.12 0.57 15.08
N VAL A 274 -0.77 1.57 14.48
CA VAL A 274 -1.40 2.68 15.21
C VAL A 274 -2.45 2.14 16.17
N ARG A 275 -3.30 1.24 15.71
CA ARG A 275 -4.34 0.61 16.52
C ARG A 275 -3.77 -0.13 17.71
N ARG A 276 -2.74 -0.96 17.51
CA ARG A 276 -2.06 -1.66 18.62
C ARG A 276 -1.44 -0.70 19.63
N GLN A 277 -0.90 0.43 19.18
CA GLN A 277 -0.39 1.48 20.07
C GLN A 277 -1.54 2.09 20.89
N ALA A 278 -2.65 2.46 20.24
CA ALA A 278 -3.83 2.97 20.92
C ALA A 278 -4.43 1.96 21.92
N ASP A 279 -4.50 0.67 21.54
CA ASP A 279 -4.94 -0.43 22.41
C ASP A 279 -4.05 -0.51 23.66
N SER A 280 -2.72 -0.42 23.49
CA SER A 280 -1.75 -0.47 24.60
C SER A 280 -1.87 0.70 25.58
N LEU A 281 -2.39 1.83 25.10
CA LEU A 281 -2.66 3.02 25.90
C LEU A 281 -4.09 3.04 26.47
N GLY A 282 -4.92 2.03 26.16
CA GLY A 282 -6.33 1.99 26.56
C GLY A 282 -7.22 3.02 25.84
N ALA A 283 -6.79 3.54 24.68
CA ALA A 283 -7.50 4.56 23.91
C ALA A 283 -8.56 3.99 22.95
N THR A 284 -8.63 2.66 22.82
CA THR A 284 -9.62 1.96 22.01
C THR A 284 -10.77 1.40 22.86
N SER A 285 -11.87 1.10 22.21
CA SER A 285 -13.11 0.61 22.81
C SER A 285 -13.60 -0.66 22.12
N ARG A 286 -14.66 -1.28 22.67
CA ARG A 286 -15.30 -2.44 22.01
C ARG A 286 -15.88 -2.11 20.64
N ILE A 287 -16.23 -0.84 20.39
CA ILE A 287 -16.84 -0.39 19.14
C ILE A 287 -15.82 -0.45 17.99
N ASP A 288 -14.53 -0.32 18.30
CA ASP A 288 -13.44 -0.46 17.33
C ASP A 288 -13.28 -1.90 16.82
N GLY A 289 -14.01 -2.85 17.40
CA GLY A 289 -14.05 -4.26 17.03
C GLY A 289 -12.77 -5.00 17.35
N THR A 290 -12.56 -6.16 16.76
CA THR A 290 -11.26 -6.83 16.66
C THR A 290 -11.13 -7.39 15.25
N ARG A 291 -9.94 -7.29 14.65
CA ARG A 291 -9.61 -8.00 13.42
C ARG A 291 -8.20 -8.56 13.54
N SER A 292 -7.96 -9.71 12.91
CA SER A 292 -6.59 -10.20 12.73
C SER A 292 -5.78 -9.14 11.99
N SER A 293 -4.55 -8.91 12.43
CA SER A 293 -3.69 -7.96 11.74
C SER A 293 -3.31 -8.49 10.36
N ALA A 294 -3.12 -7.61 9.38
CA ALA A 294 -2.65 -8.00 8.06
C ALA A 294 -1.31 -8.73 8.15
N LEU A 295 -0.44 -8.32 9.07
CA LEU A 295 0.84 -8.97 9.32
C LEU A 295 0.68 -10.43 9.78
N GLU A 296 -0.25 -10.72 10.70
CA GLU A 296 -0.55 -12.11 11.11
C GLU A 296 -1.06 -12.94 9.94
N ILE A 297 -1.98 -12.39 9.14
CA ILE A 297 -2.51 -13.08 7.96
C ILE A 297 -1.39 -13.37 6.96
N ILE A 298 -0.53 -12.38 6.66
CA ILE A 298 0.63 -12.54 5.77
C ILE A 298 1.54 -13.65 6.29
N LEU A 299 1.89 -13.62 7.58
CA LEU A 299 2.77 -14.62 8.17
C LEU A 299 2.17 -16.02 8.11
N ASP A 300 0.87 -16.17 8.35
CA ASP A 300 0.18 -17.46 8.25
C ASP A 300 0.22 -17.99 6.82
N GLU A 301 -0.06 -17.16 5.82
CA GLU A 301 0.03 -17.56 4.41
C GLU A 301 1.45 -17.94 4.00
N LEU A 302 2.47 -17.15 4.38
CA LEU A 302 3.86 -17.45 4.03
C LEU A 302 4.41 -18.67 4.78
N THR A 303 3.88 -18.96 5.98
CA THR A 303 4.23 -20.18 6.73
C THR A 303 3.59 -21.41 6.08
N TYR A 304 2.37 -21.28 5.57
CA TYR A 304 1.64 -22.36 4.91
C TYR A 304 2.18 -22.64 3.49
N ASN A 305 2.37 -21.58 2.69
CA ASN A 305 2.90 -21.64 1.33
C ASN A 305 4.35 -21.18 1.31
N ILE A 306 5.24 -22.07 1.73
CA ILE A 306 6.66 -21.76 1.92
C ILE A 306 7.37 -21.28 0.65
N HIS A 307 6.87 -21.68 -0.52
CA HIS A 307 7.38 -21.28 -1.83
C HIS A 307 7.08 -19.81 -2.16
N ASP A 308 6.07 -19.21 -1.54
CA ASP A 308 5.69 -17.82 -1.77
C ASP A 308 6.59 -16.84 -0.99
N LEU A 309 7.34 -17.31 0.00
CA LEU A 309 8.17 -16.48 0.88
C LEU A 309 9.21 -15.65 0.12
N SER A 310 10.02 -16.30 -0.72
CA SER A 310 11.05 -15.60 -1.49
C SER A 310 10.45 -14.65 -2.53
N PRO A 311 9.50 -15.10 -3.39
CA PRO A 311 8.77 -14.22 -4.29
C PRO A 311 8.14 -13.01 -3.60
N PHE A 312 7.53 -13.22 -2.42
CA PHE A 312 6.92 -12.13 -1.64
C PHE A 312 7.96 -11.12 -1.16
N LEU A 313 9.08 -11.57 -0.58
CA LEU A 313 10.13 -10.66 -0.07
C LEU A 313 10.87 -9.91 -1.18
N MET A 314 10.92 -10.47 -2.39
CA MET A 314 11.41 -9.76 -3.58
C MET A 314 10.39 -8.72 -4.05
N ALA A 315 9.11 -9.09 -4.14
CA ALA A 315 8.05 -8.20 -4.61
C ALA A 315 7.77 -7.07 -3.62
N PHE A 316 7.73 -7.34 -2.32
CA PHE A 316 7.33 -6.39 -1.29
C PHE A 316 8.54 -5.60 -0.77
N SER A 317 8.87 -4.49 -1.43
CA SER A 317 10.12 -3.75 -1.27
C SER A 317 10.18 -2.76 -0.11
N GLU A 318 9.08 -2.51 0.60
CA GLU A 318 9.02 -1.54 1.71
C GLU A 318 9.92 -1.98 2.89
N PRO A 319 11.06 -1.32 3.16
CA PRO A 319 12.10 -1.85 4.04
C PRO A 319 11.61 -2.12 5.47
N LYS A 320 10.88 -1.17 6.07
CA LYS A 320 10.31 -1.27 7.42
C LYS A 320 9.43 -2.51 7.58
N TRP A 321 8.52 -2.73 6.64
CA TRP A 321 7.54 -3.80 6.70
C TRP A 321 8.12 -5.15 6.26
N LYS A 322 9.04 -5.15 5.28
CA LYS A 322 9.85 -6.33 4.94
C LYS A 322 10.62 -6.82 6.16
N LEU A 323 11.28 -5.92 6.88
CA LEU A 323 12.02 -6.26 8.10
C LEU A 323 11.08 -6.85 9.15
N GLU A 324 9.92 -6.24 9.39
CA GLU A 324 8.95 -6.74 10.37
C GLU A 324 8.44 -8.15 10.02
N VAL A 325 8.10 -8.41 8.75
CA VAL A 325 7.69 -9.75 8.29
C VAL A 325 8.79 -10.77 8.57
N ILE A 326 10.05 -10.46 8.25
CA ILE A 326 11.17 -11.38 8.46
C ILE A 326 11.41 -11.64 9.94
N LEU A 327 11.40 -10.59 10.78
CA LEU A 327 11.61 -10.72 12.23
C LEU A 327 10.53 -11.58 12.88
N GLN A 328 9.27 -11.36 12.53
CA GLN A 328 8.15 -12.16 13.06
C GLN A 328 8.13 -13.58 12.50
N TYR A 329 8.58 -13.79 11.26
CA TYR A 329 8.72 -15.13 10.70
C TYR A 329 9.81 -15.91 11.45
N LEU A 330 10.99 -15.32 11.65
CA LEU A 330 12.11 -15.94 12.36
C LEU A 330 11.80 -16.16 13.84
N SER A 331 11.04 -15.26 14.48
CA SER A 331 10.70 -15.38 15.91
C SER A 331 9.92 -16.65 16.23
N LYS A 332 9.09 -17.15 15.30
CA LYS A 332 8.39 -18.45 15.43
C LYS A 332 9.36 -19.62 15.67
N TYR A 333 10.59 -19.52 15.17
CA TYR A 333 11.61 -20.58 15.27
C TYR A 333 12.66 -20.33 16.35
N CYS A 334 12.99 -19.04 16.58
CA CYS A 334 14.02 -18.60 17.54
C CYS A 334 13.52 -18.52 18.98
N MET A 335 12.24 -18.18 19.22
CA MET A 335 11.73 -18.05 20.58
C MET A 335 11.49 -19.42 21.22
N LYS A 336 11.99 -19.63 22.45
CA LYS A 336 11.50 -20.73 23.30
C LYS A 336 10.07 -20.40 23.71
N ALA A 337 9.18 -21.40 23.65
CA ALA A 337 7.82 -21.28 24.18
C ALA A 337 7.87 -21.01 25.69
N SER A 338 7.95 -19.75 26.11
CA SER A 338 7.71 -19.40 27.50
C SER A 338 6.21 -19.40 27.71
N VAL A 339 5.77 -20.17 28.71
CA VAL A 339 4.36 -20.24 29.13
C VAL A 339 3.93 -18.83 29.54
N ARG A 340 3.18 -18.17 28.67
CA ARG A 340 2.76 -16.78 28.86
C ARG A 340 1.54 -16.75 29.77
N THR A 341 1.71 -16.29 31.00
CA THR A 341 0.59 -16.00 31.90
C THR A 341 -0.08 -14.69 31.52
N ARG A 342 -1.41 -14.62 31.74
CA ARG A 342 -2.38 -13.62 31.23
C ARG A 342 -2.14 -12.15 31.64
N ARG A 343 -1.00 -11.81 32.26
CA ARG A 343 -0.69 -10.49 32.85
C ARG A 343 0.73 -9.95 32.58
N ALA A 344 1.52 -10.53 31.68
CA ALA A 344 2.78 -9.93 31.25
C ALA A 344 2.54 -8.95 30.08
N ASN A 345 2.47 -7.66 30.43
CA ASN A 345 2.40 -6.53 29.50
C ASN A 345 3.61 -6.52 28.56
N ILE A 346 3.34 -6.28 27.27
CA ILE A 346 4.27 -5.95 26.17
C ILE A 346 5.19 -7.13 25.78
N PRO A 347 5.08 -7.71 24.57
CA PRO A 347 6.19 -8.50 24.05
C PRO A 347 7.38 -7.56 23.90
N ASN A 348 8.53 -7.88 24.50
CA ASN A 348 9.80 -7.24 24.12
C ASN A 348 9.83 -7.18 22.59
N GLU A 349 9.92 -5.98 22.01
CA GLU A 349 9.96 -5.82 20.56
C GLU A 349 11.13 -6.67 20.03
N ILE A 350 10.83 -7.58 19.12
CA ILE A 350 11.84 -8.46 18.52
C ILE A 350 12.77 -7.57 17.70
N THR A 351 14.05 -7.54 18.05
CA THR A 351 15.07 -6.78 17.32
C THR A 351 15.88 -7.68 16.39
N VAL A 352 16.51 -7.07 15.39
CA VAL A 352 17.47 -7.75 14.50
C VAL A 352 18.62 -8.32 15.32
N ASP A 353 19.15 -7.51 16.23
CA ASP A 353 20.24 -7.91 17.11
C ASP A 353 19.90 -9.19 17.90
N TYR A 354 18.69 -9.23 18.47
CA TYR A 354 18.21 -10.39 19.21
C TYR A 354 18.10 -11.63 18.31
N VAL A 355 17.50 -11.49 17.13
CA VAL A 355 17.35 -12.60 16.17
C VAL A 355 18.71 -13.14 15.74
N LEU A 356 19.64 -12.29 15.32
CA LEU A 356 20.97 -12.72 14.89
C LEU A 356 21.79 -13.34 16.03
N SER A 357 21.61 -12.85 17.26
CA SER A 357 22.29 -13.42 18.44
C SER A 357 21.89 -14.88 18.71
N ASN A 358 20.72 -15.33 18.27
CA ASN A 358 20.33 -16.74 18.35
C ASN A 358 21.18 -17.66 17.44
N PHE A 359 21.92 -17.11 16.48
CA PHE A 359 22.81 -17.85 15.57
C PHE A 359 24.30 -17.64 15.88
N SER A 360 24.63 -16.98 16.99
CA SER A 360 26.00 -16.70 17.43
C SER A 360 26.81 -17.96 17.79
N THR A 361 26.13 -19.06 18.12
CA THR A 361 26.76 -20.35 18.46
C THR A 361 26.27 -21.47 17.54
N THR A 362 27.16 -22.43 17.28
CA THR A 362 26.84 -23.62 16.47
C THR A 362 25.73 -24.48 17.08
N VAL A 363 25.63 -24.54 18.42
CA VAL A 363 24.59 -25.32 19.12
C VAL A 363 23.19 -24.74 18.89
N ASN A 364 23.04 -23.43 19.02
CA ASN A 364 21.75 -22.76 18.78
C ASN A 364 21.40 -22.79 17.30
N ALA A 365 22.37 -22.51 16.42
CA ALA A 365 22.19 -22.62 14.97
C ALA A 365 21.71 -24.02 14.57
N LYS A 366 22.31 -25.08 15.13
CA LYS A 366 21.90 -26.48 14.87
C LYS A 366 20.48 -26.77 15.34
N THR A 367 20.03 -26.14 16.42
CA THR A 367 18.67 -26.31 16.93
C THR A 367 17.64 -25.65 16.02
N ILE A 368 17.97 -24.50 15.45
CA ILE A 368 17.09 -23.76 14.53
C ILE A 368 17.11 -24.39 13.14
N ALA A 369 18.26 -24.84 12.64
CA ALA A 369 18.42 -25.55 11.37
C ALA A 369 17.53 -26.81 11.26
N LYS A 370 17.20 -27.46 12.39
CA LYS A 370 16.22 -28.57 12.42
C LYS A 370 14.78 -28.15 12.12
N LYS A 371 14.44 -26.87 12.26
CA LYS A 371 13.08 -26.34 12.14
C LYS A 371 12.85 -25.53 10.87
N ILE A 372 13.91 -24.99 10.27
CA ILE A 372 13.86 -24.15 9.07
C ILE A 372 14.82 -24.71 8.04
N SER A 373 14.38 -24.85 6.78
CA SER A 373 15.27 -25.33 5.73
C SER A 373 16.37 -24.31 5.44
N SER A 374 17.52 -24.80 5.03
CA SER A 374 18.71 -23.98 4.82
C SER A 374 18.58 -22.96 3.70
N GLY A 375 17.86 -23.30 2.61
CA GLY A 375 17.54 -22.35 1.54
C GLY A 375 16.69 -21.18 2.04
N ILE A 376 15.69 -21.44 2.88
CA ILE A 376 14.81 -20.39 3.42
C ILE A 376 15.57 -19.51 4.41
N PHE A 377 16.35 -20.12 5.29
CA PHE A 377 17.15 -19.39 6.26
C PHE A 377 18.11 -18.40 5.58
N GLN A 378 18.81 -18.87 4.55
CA GLN A 378 19.70 -18.06 3.73
C GLN A 378 18.98 -16.84 3.12
N ILE A 379 17.82 -17.07 2.48
CA ILE A 379 17.03 -16.02 1.84
C ILE A 379 16.52 -14.99 2.88
N LEU A 380 16.01 -15.48 4.02
CA LEU A 380 15.52 -14.61 5.10
C LEU A 380 16.62 -13.71 5.65
N LEU A 381 17.82 -14.26 5.92
CA LEU A 381 18.92 -13.47 6.43
C LEU A 381 19.41 -12.44 5.41
N ALA A 382 19.51 -12.79 4.12
CA ALA A 382 19.94 -11.85 3.09
C ALA A 382 18.95 -10.70 2.93
N HIS A 383 17.64 -10.98 2.89
CA HIS A 383 16.64 -9.91 2.85
C HIS A 383 16.56 -9.10 4.15
N LEU A 384 16.83 -9.72 5.30
CA LEU A 384 16.93 -9.00 6.57
C LEU A 384 18.09 -8.00 6.53
N PHE A 385 19.27 -8.42 6.06
CA PHE A 385 20.42 -7.54 5.94
C PHE A 385 20.18 -6.44 4.91
N GLN A 386 19.59 -6.77 3.76
CA GLN A 386 19.17 -5.79 2.75
C GLN A 386 18.23 -4.73 3.34
N ALA A 387 17.22 -5.15 4.11
CA ALA A 387 16.28 -4.23 4.74
C ALA A 387 16.97 -3.34 5.80
N CYS A 388 17.93 -3.88 6.56
CA CYS A 388 18.73 -3.10 7.50
C CYS A 388 19.53 -1.99 6.81
N LEU A 389 20.16 -2.30 5.67
CA LEU A 389 20.90 -1.31 4.88
C LEU A 389 19.98 -0.18 4.40
N SER A 390 18.84 -0.51 3.78
CA SER A 390 17.90 0.50 3.28
C SER A 390 17.35 1.41 4.39
N ILE A 391 17.02 0.85 5.56
CA ILE A 391 16.51 1.65 6.69
C ILE A 391 17.56 2.64 7.21
N GLN A 392 18.84 2.26 7.18
CA GLN A 392 19.93 3.11 7.65
C GLN A 392 20.32 4.19 6.62
N GLU A 393 20.23 3.91 5.33
CA GLU A 393 20.44 4.92 4.28
C GLU A 393 19.37 6.01 4.32
N ASP A 394 18.10 5.63 4.59
CA ASP A 394 16.96 6.56 4.57
C ASP A 394 16.86 7.47 5.81
N ASN A 395 17.76 7.37 6.80
CA ASN A 395 17.63 8.04 8.12
C ASN A 395 16.20 7.92 8.70
N CYS A 396 15.53 6.80 8.45
CA CYS A 396 14.11 6.66 8.73
C CYS A 396 13.87 6.67 10.26
N THR A 397 12.89 7.44 10.71
CA THR A 397 12.49 7.74 12.12
C THR A 397 12.98 6.77 13.23
N ASP A 398 13.27 7.33 14.42
CA ASP A 398 13.72 6.67 15.67
C ASP A 398 13.08 5.32 16.04
N LYS A 399 11.86 5.01 15.57
CA LYS A 399 11.20 3.72 15.85
C LYS A 399 11.73 2.57 14.98
N SER A 400 12.22 2.84 13.77
CA SER A 400 12.76 1.80 12.87
C SER A 400 14.19 1.41 13.23
N THR A 401 15.01 2.37 13.65
CA THR A 401 16.37 2.17 14.16
C THR A 401 16.38 1.39 15.48
N LYS A 402 15.40 1.61 16.36
CA LYS A 402 15.19 0.80 17.58
C LYS A 402 15.01 -0.70 17.29
N LYS A 403 14.39 -1.07 16.16
CA LYS A 403 14.22 -2.49 15.77
C LYS A 403 15.51 -3.14 15.28
N ILE A 404 16.48 -2.35 14.81
CA ILE A 404 17.79 -2.89 14.46
C ILE A 404 18.52 -3.30 15.75
N GLY A 405 18.48 -2.43 16.77
CA GLY A 405 18.98 -2.70 18.12
C GLY A 405 20.50 -2.62 18.30
N SER A 406 21.26 -2.41 17.23
CA SER A 406 22.73 -2.31 17.21
C SER A 406 23.23 -1.50 16.01
N THR A 407 24.53 -1.18 15.99
CA THR A 407 25.19 -0.48 14.87
C THR A 407 25.25 -1.36 13.62
N LEU A 408 25.38 -0.75 12.42
CA LEU A 408 25.51 -1.52 11.17
C LEU A 408 26.69 -2.50 11.21
N ALA A 409 27.81 -2.09 11.78
CA ALA A 409 29.00 -2.91 11.85
C ALA A 409 28.81 -4.13 12.76
N GLU A 410 28.15 -3.96 13.92
CA GLU A 410 27.80 -5.08 14.80
C GLU A 410 26.81 -6.03 14.13
N ILE A 411 25.77 -5.50 13.48
CA ILE A 411 24.79 -6.29 12.72
C ILE A 411 25.48 -7.07 11.60
N SER A 412 26.42 -6.43 10.89
CA SER A 412 27.19 -7.07 9.82
C SER A 412 28.06 -8.21 10.36
N LYS A 413 28.75 -8.00 11.49
CA LYS A 413 29.51 -9.07 12.18
C LYS A 413 28.59 -10.23 12.57
N LYS A 414 27.45 -9.94 13.22
CA LYS A 414 26.48 -10.98 13.65
C LYS A 414 25.86 -11.73 12.46
N PHE A 415 25.58 -11.04 11.36
CA PHE A 415 25.10 -11.65 10.11
C PHE A 415 26.13 -12.63 9.52
N VAL A 416 27.40 -12.22 9.42
CA VAL A 416 28.49 -13.08 8.95
C VAL A 416 28.62 -14.33 9.85
N PHE A 417 28.61 -14.15 11.17
CA PHE A 417 28.64 -15.27 12.11
C PHE A 417 27.43 -16.20 11.96
N ALA A 418 26.23 -15.65 11.76
CA ALA A 418 25.02 -16.45 11.59
C ALA A 418 25.12 -17.39 10.38
N ILE A 419 25.55 -16.88 9.23
CA ILE A 419 25.73 -17.70 8.01
C ILE A 419 26.85 -18.74 8.19
N GLN A 420 27.99 -18.34 8.78
CA GLN A 420 29.10 -19.27 9.02
C GLN A 420 28.73 -20.40 9.96
N ASN A 421 28.06 -20.11 11.07
CA ASN A 421 27.64 -21.13 12.03
C ASN A 421 26.57 -22.04 11.46
N PHE A 422 25.66 -21.51 10.66
CA PHE A 422 24.64 -22.31 9.98
C PHE A 422 25.27 -23.24 8.92
N ARG A 423 26.26 -22.77 8.18
CA ARG A 423 27.02 -23.61 7.23
C ARG A 423 27.76 -24.76 7.91
N LYS A 424 28.31 -24.53 9.12
CA LYS A 424 28.94 -25.61 9.90
C LYS A 424 27.94 -26.69 10.33
N THR A 425 26.64 -26.40 10.33
CA THR A 425 25.60 -27.38 10.71
C THR A 425 25.08 -28.22 9.56
N GLU A 426 25.25 -27.76 8.31
CA GLU A 426 24.93 -28.50 7.09
C GLU A 426 26.17 -28.52 6.18
N GLU A 427 27.02 -29.53 6.37
CA GLU A 427 28.20 -29.75 5.52
C GLU A 427 27.75 -29.95 4.06
N GLY A 428 28.17 -29.04 3.18
CA GLY A 428 27.78 -29.04 1.76
C GLY A 428 26.73 -27.99 1.38
N LEU A 429 26.28 -27.15 2.31
CA LEU A 429 25.35 -26.06 2.00
C LEU A 429 25.94 -25.10 0.95
N GLU A 430 25.32 -25.06 -0.23
CA GLU A 430 25.63 -24.07 -1.26
C GLU A 430 25.04 -22.72 -0.88
N ILE A 431 25.89 -21.68 -0.92
CA ILE A 431 25.46 -20.32 -0.67
C ILE A 431 24.87 -19.75 -1.95
N VAL A 432 23.61 -19.34 -1.91
CA VAL A 432 22.93 -18.76 -3.09
C VAL A 432 23.56 -17.41 -3.48
N PRO A 433 23.57 -17.03 -4.78
CA PRO A 433 24.23 -15.81 -5.26
C PRO A 433 23.86 -14.54 -4.48
N PHE A 434 22.57 -14.33 -4.22
CA PHE A 434 22.06 -13.20 -3.44
C PHE A 434 22.66 -13.12 -2.02
N VAL A 435 22.91 -14.26 -1.37
CA VAL A 435 23.55 -14.30 -0.05
C VAL A 435 25.05 -14.03 -0.15
N LYS A 436 25.72 -14.44 -1.24
CA LYS A 436 27.13 -14.12 -1.47
C LYS A 436 27.34 -12.61 -1.58
N GLU A 437 26.46 -11.92 -2.30
CA GLU A 437 26.47 -10.45 -2.38
C GLU A 437 26.25 -9.80 -1.01
N ALA A 438 25.25 -10.26 -0.25
CA ALA A 438 24.99 -9.78 1.10
C ALA A 438 26.19 -10.01 2.05
N LEU A 439 26.84 -11.17 1.97
CA LEU A 439 28.06 -11.49 2.73
C LEU A 439 29.23 -10.59 2.37
N PHE A 440 29.44 -10.34 1.08
CA PHE A 440 30.50 -9.43 0.62
C PHE A 440 30.31 -8.03 1.21
N THR A 441 29.09 -7.48 1.09
CA THR A 441 28.73 -6.18 1.65
C THR A 441 28.87 -6.13 3.17
N ALA A 442 28.37 -7.15 3.88
CA ALA A 442 28.50 -7.23 5.35
C ALA A 442 29.97 -7.30 5.79
N THR A 443 30.81 -8.04 5.08
CA THR A 443 32.24 -8.13 5.39
C THR A 443 32.93 -6.77 5.25
N LEU A 444 32.58 -5.99 4.22
CA LEU A 444 33.09 -4.63 4.03
C LEU A 444 32.72 -3.71 5.21
N PHE A 445 31.46 -3.75 5.65
CA PHE A 445 31.00 -2.93 6.78
C PHE A 445 31.55 -3.41 8.12
N ALA A 446 31.77 -4.72 8.29
CA ALA A 446 32.41 -5.28 9.48
C ALA A 446 33.91 -4.90 9.56
N GLY A 447 34.60 -4.85 8.42
CA GLY A 447 36.03 -4.55 8.31
C GLY A 447 36.40 -3.06 8.34
N LYS A 448 35.46 -2.14 8.09
CA LYS A 448 35.71 -0.69 8.25
C LYS A 448 36.19 -0.29 9.66
N ILE A 449 35.92 -1.10 10.69
CA ILE A 449 36.40 -0.87 12.06
C ILE A 449 37.89 -1.22 12.24
N GLU A 450 38.44 -2.21 11.51
CA GLU A 450 39.85 -2.59 11.69
C GLU A 450 40.83 -1.50 11.20
N ASN A 451 40.39 -0.60 10.32
CA ASN A 451 41.20 0.52 9.85
C ASN A 451 40.98 1.82 10.66
N ASP A 452 39.80 2.04 11.23
CA ASP A 452 39.51 3.25 12.03
C ASP A 452 40.06 3.13 13.47
N ASP A 453 40.13 1.92 14.05
CA ASP A 453 40.81 1.68 15.33
C ASP A 453 42.35 1.75 15.22
N MET A 454 42.90 1.83 14.01
CA MET A 454 44.33 1.98 13.74
C MET A 454 44.79 3.44 13.55
N GLN A 455 43.89 4.43 13.66
CA GLN A 455 44.22 5.86 13.57
C GLN A 455 44.21 6.60 14.92
N ILE A 456 44.04 5.90 16.04
CA ILE A 456 44.27 6.45 17.38
C ILE A 456 45.25 5.55 18.13
N GLN A 457 46.52 5.59 17.72
CA GLN A 457 47.67 5.31 18.60
C GLN A 457 48.82 6.25 18.27
#